data_AF-A0AAE6BHW8-F1
#
_entry.id   AF-A0AAE6BHW8-F1
#
_cell.length_a   1.000
_cell.length_b   1.000
_cell.length_c   1.000
_cell.angle_alpha   90.00
_cell.angle_beta   90.00
_cell.angle_gamma   90.00
#
_symmetry.space_group_name_H-M   'P 1'
#
loop_
_entity.id
_entity.type
_entity.pdbx_description
1 polymer ?
#
loop_
_entity_poly.entity_id
_entity_poly.type
_entity_poly.pdbx_seq_one_letter_code
_entity_poly.pdbx_strand_id
1 'polypeptide(L)'
;MLKSAALVPVKYEKNAILGGGYQFYPYSLGNVKLGGEIGIAARFGKGFTGEVWTGPVARYEQIRLGERLFITPSFTAGLSLVTDAQPGREREQEIKDDGNANVLFYLGPEINVSFSEDSSTEFFWRLHHRSGGGKTLGNMKGATNANVFGVRHKF
;
A
#
# COMPACT_ATOMS: atom_id res chain seq x y z
N MET A 1 -8.27 16.53 13.32
CA MET A 1 -8.25 15.89 11.99
C MET A 1 -7.68 16.89 11.00
N LEU A 2 -6.85 16.47 10.06
CA LEU A 2 -6.39 17.33 8.97
C LEU A 2 -7.43 17.26 7.83
N LYS A 3 -7.77 18.42 7.22
CA LYS A 3 -8.65 18.48 6.04
C LYS A 3 -7.79 18.30 4.78
N SER A 4 -8.25 17.49 3.84
CA SER A 4 -7.61 17.35 2.52
C SER A 4 -7.82 18.59 1.64
N ALA A 5 -6.91 18.84 0.71
CA ALA A 5 -7.10 19.81 -0.39
C ALA A 5 -7.92 19.27 -1.58
N ALA A 6 -8.49 18.06 -1.46
CA ALA A 6 -9.28 17.43 -2.54
C ALA A 6 -10.68 18.06 -2.70
N LEU A 7 -11.19 18.03 -3.93
CA LEU A 7 -12.56 18.44 -4.30
C LEU A 7 -13.63 17.72 -3.45
N VAL A 8 -13.37 16.48 -3.06
CA VAL A 8 -14.16 15.75 -2.06
C VAL A 8 -13.34 15.68 -0.76
N PRO A 9 -13.77 16.35 0.32
CA PRO A 9 -12.99 16.42 1.54
C PRO A 9 -12.88 15.05 2.20
N VAL A 10 -11.64 14.55 2.34
CA VAL A 10 -11.33 13.36 3.12
C VAL A 10 -10.71 13.77 4.46
N LYS A 11 -11.03 13.01 5.51
CA LYS A 11 -10.51 13.22 6.85
C LYS A 11 -9.24 12.39 7.03
N TYR A 12 -8.14 13.06 7.36
CA TYR A 12 -6.90 12.40 7.72
C TYR A 12 -6.76 12.24 9.23
N GLU A 13 -6.33 11.05 9.63
CA GLU A 13 -5.88 10.77 10.98
C GLU A 13 -4.47 11.31 11.21
N LYS A 14 -4.12 11.57 12.47
CA LYS A 14 -2.75 11.94 12.87
C LYS A 14 -1.89 10.69 13.06
N ASN A 15 -1.88 9.81 12.06
CA ASN A 15 -1.07 8.60 12.01
C ASN A 15 -0.12 8.70 10.81
N ALA A 16 1.05 8.10 10.94
CA ALA A 16 2.07 8.01 9.91
C ALA A 16 2.57 6.57 9.77
N ILE A 17 3.16 6.25 8.63
CA ILE A 17 3.72 4.94 8.32
C ILE A 17 5.11 5.13 7.72
N LEU A 18 6.05 4.29 8.13
CA LEU A 18 7.38 4.17 7.54
C LEU A 18 7.70 2.69 7.37
N GLY A 19 8.22 2.30 6.21
CA GLY A 19 8.49 0.90 5.93
C GLY A 19 9.39 0.69 4.73
N GLY A 20 9.69 -0.58 4.48
CA GLY A 20 10.46 -1.06 3.34
C GLY A 20 9.84 -2.33 2.79
N GLY A 21 9.99 -2.55 1.49
CA GLY A 21 9.49 -3.72 0.81
C GLY A 21 10.44 -4.21 -0.26
N TYR A 22 10.31 -5.47 -0.62
CA TYR A 22 11.04 -6.12 -1.70
C TYR A 22 10.06 -6.76 -2.67
N GLN A 23 10.25 -6.48 -3.95
CA GLN A 23 9.50 -7.07 -5.04
C GLN A 23 10.44 -7.85 -5.95
N PHE A 24 10.00 -9.02 -6.39
CA PHE A 24 10.70 -9.85 -7.35
C PHE A 24 9.74 -10.26 -8.48
N TYR A 25 10.23 -10.35 -9.71
CA TYR A 25 9.42 -10.56 -10.92
C TYR A 25 9.94 -11.74 -11.76
N PRO A 26 9.58 -12.99 -11.43
CA PRO A 26 10.04 -14.17 -12.15
C PRO A 26 9.33 -14.38 -13.50
N TYR A 27 8.20 -13.69 -13.75
CA TYR A 27 7.41 -13.85 -14.96
C TYR A 27 7.21 -12.51 -15.68
N SER A 28 7.23 -12.55 -17.01
CA SER A 28 6.89 -11.43 -17.88
C SER A 28 5.93 -11.90 -18.97
N LEU A 29 4.84 -11.15 -19.14
CA LEU A 29 3.82 -11.35 -20.17
C LEU A 29 3.70 -10.07 -20.97
N GLY A 30 4.47 -9.98 -22.07
CA GLY A 30 4.60 -8.75 -22.82
C GLY A 30 5.10 -7.62 -21.92
N ASN A 31 4.31 -6.54 -21.80
CA ASN A 31 4.68 -5.37 -21.00
C ASN A 31 4.25 -5.46 -19.53
N VAL A 32 3.71 -6.60 -19.10
CA VAL A 32 3.33 -6.86 -17.71
C VAL A 32 4.38 -7.76 -17.06
N LYS A 33 4.94 -7.32 -15.93
CA LYS A 33 5.72 -8.16 -15.01
C LYS A 33 4.83 -8.68 -13.89
N LEU A 34 4.96 -9.96 -13.59
CA LEU A 34 4.24 -10.64 -12.52
C LEU A 34 5.22 -11.23 -11.52
N GLY A 35 4.90 -11.13 -10.24
CA GLY A 35 5.75 -11.67 -9.20
C GLY A 35 5.18 -11.52 -7.79
N GLY A 36 6.06 -11.39 -6.80
CA GLY A 36 5.67 -11.28 -5.39
C GLY A 36 6.25 -10.05 -4.71
N GLU A 37 5.57 -9.62 -3.66
CA GLU A 37 6.00 -8.59 -2.73
C GLU A 37 6.00 -9.12 -1.30
N ILE A 38 7.00 -8.70 -0.53
CA ILE A 38 6.99 -8.76 0.93
C ILE A 38 7.48 -7.43 1.48
N GLY A 39 6.92 -6.97 2.60
CA GLY A 39 7.42 -5.77 3.25
C GLY A 39 7.06 -5.67 4.72
N ILE A 40 7.70 -4.72 5.37
CA ILE A 40 7.55 -4.42 6.79
C ILE A 40 7.37 -2.92 6.99
N ALA A 41 6.57 -2.52 7.97
CA ALA A 41 6.39 -1.13 8.33
C ALA A 41 6.14 -0.94 9.83
N ALA A 42 6.49 0.24 10.32
CA ALA A 42 6.04 0.77 11.58
C ALA A 42 4.98 1.85 11.32
N ARG A 43 3.88 1.79 12.06
CA ARG A 43 2.84 2.82 12.08
C ARG A 43 2.90 3.53 13.42
N PHE A 44 2.91 4.85 13.40
CA PHE A 44 3.08 5.69 14.60
C PHE A 44 2.17 6.92 14.56
N GLY A 45 2.06 7.64 15.69
CA GLY A 45 1.17 8.79 15.85
C GLY A 45 0.31 8.65 17.10
N LYS A 46 -0.95 8.23 16.94
CA LYS A 46 -1.86 7.97 18.08
C LYS A 46 -1.50 6.72 18.90
N GLY A 47 -0.69 5.83 18.32
CA GLY A 47 -0.16 4.62 18.93
C GLY A 47 0.92 4.05 18.04
N PHE A 48 1.51 2.91 18.42
CA PHE A 48 2.59 2.26 17.70
C PHE A 48 2.22 0.82 17.34
N THR A 49 2.25 0.48 16.06
CA THR A 49 2.00 -0.89 15.58
C THR A 49 3.02 -1.29 14.52
N GLY A 50 3.44 -2.55 14.54
CA GLY A 50 4.23 -3.16 13.48
C GLY A 50 3.33 -3.80 12.44
N GLU A 51 3.75 -3.78 11.18
CA GLU A 51 3.05 -4.41 10.07
C GLU A 51 4.02 -5.25 9.23
N VAL A 52 3.55 -6.42 8.79
CA VAL A 52 4.14 -7.21 7.71
C VAL A 52 3.08 -7.41 6.64
N TRP A 53 3.41 -7.21 5.37
CA TRP A 53 2.51 -7.54 4.27
C TRP A 53 3.19 -8.39 3.22
N THR A 54 2.38 -9.16 2.49
CA THR A 54 2.84 -9.95 1.36
C THR A 54 1.73 -10.18 0.36
N GLY A 55 2.07 -10.34 -0.92
CA GLY A 55 1.13 -10.78 -1.94
C GLY A 55 1.73 -10.82 -3.34
N PRO A 56 1.02 -11.42 -4.31
CA PRO A 56 1.32 -11.24 -5.72
C PRO A 56 1.30 -9.77 -6.13
N VAL A 57 2.20 -9.41 -7.03
CA VAL A 57 2.31 -8.08 -7.65
C VAL A 57 2.25 -8.20 -9.17
N ALA A 58 1.50 -7.28 -9.79
CA ALA A 58 1.53 -7.03 -11.23
C ALA A 58 2.06 -5.61 -11.49
N ARG A 59 2.85 -5.44 -12.55
CA ARG A 59 3.50 -4.16 -12.90
C ARG A 59 3.49 -3.98 -14.41
N TYR A 60 3.19 -2.78 -14.91
CA TYR A 60 3.11 -2.49 -16.35
C TYR A 60 4.12 -1.41 -16.78
N GLU A 61 5.07 -1.74 -17.65
CA GLU A 61 6.28 -0.93 -17.87
C GLU A 61 6.32 -0.14 -19.20
N GLN A 62 5.18 0.10 -19.86
CA GLN A 62 5.16 0.70 -21.21
C GLN A 62 4.66 2.15 -21.28
N ILE A 63 4.25 2.77 -20.16
CA ILE A 63 3.67 4.12 -20.23
C ILE A 63 4.79 5.15 -20.25
N ARG A 64 4.90 5.86 -21.38
CA ARG A 64 5.81 6.98 -21.56
C ARG A 64 5.03 8.24 -21.91
N LEU A 65 5.30 9.33 -21.19
CA LEU A 65 4.76 10.66 -21.43
C LEU A 65 5.89 11.58 -21.94
N GLY A 66 5.87 11.85 -23.25
CA GLY A 66 6.94 12.61 -23.90
C GLY A 66 8.28 11.87 -23.88
N GLU A 67 9.40 12.58 -23.90
CA GLU A 67 10.70 11.93 -24.03
C GLU A 67 11.29 11.45 -22.70
N ARG A 68 10.86 12.02 -21.57
CA ARG A 68 11.59 11.90 -20.30
C ARG A 68 10.78 11.39 -19.13
N LEU A 69 9.45 11.32 -19.22
CA LEU A 69 8.63 10.87 -18.10
C LEU A 69 8.11 9.46 -18.38
N PHE A 70 8.48 8.52 -17.52
CA PHE A 70 8.04 7.14 -17.59
C PHE A 70 7.16 6.87 -16.38
N ILE A 71 5.99 6.28 -16.62
CA ILE A 71 5.01 5.96 -15.60
C ILE A 71 4.88 4.45 -15.55
N THR A 72 4.90 3.88 -14.36
CA THR A 72 4.67 2.46 -14.18
C THR A 72 3.63 2.22 -13.11
N PRO A 73 2.37 1.93 -13.49
CA PRO A 73 1.39 1.46 -12.55
C PRO A 73 1.75 0.03 -12.10
N SER A 74 1.54 -0.22 -10.82
CA SER A 74 1.66 -1.54 -10.22
C SER A 74 0.56 -1.77 -9.19
N PHE A 75 0.25 -3.04 -8.95
CA PHE A 75 -0.79 -3.44 -8.03
C PHE A 75 -0.35 -4.69 -7.28
N THR A 76 -0.33 -4.59 -5.96
CA THR A 76 -0.10 -5.73 -5.07
C THR A 76 -1.41 -6.07 -4.37
N ALA A 77 -1.79 -7.35 -4.35
CA ALA A 77 -2.93 -7.84 -3.60
C ALA A 77 -2.50 -9.01 -2.73
N GLY A 78 -2.88 -9.01 -1.45
CA GLY A 78 -2.49 -10.08 -0.56
C GLY A 78 -2.99 -9.90 0.86
N LEU A 79 -2.12 -10.17 1.83
CA LEU A 79 -2.43 -10.14 3.25
C LEU A 79 -1.51 -9.17 3.98
N SER A 80 -2.04 -8.57 5.03
CA SER A 80 -1.28 -7.74 5.95
C SER A 80 -1.58 -8.14 7.40
N LEU A 81 -0.51 -8.39 8.14
CA LEU A 81 -0.48 -8.76 9.55
C LEU A 81 -0.01 -7.54 10.35
N VAL A 82 -0.74 -7.14 11.40
CA VAL A 82 -0.27 -6.16 12.39
C VAL A 82 -0.12 -6.78 13.78
N THR A 83 0.72 -6.14 14.59
CA THR A 83 0.88 -6.48 16.01
C THR A 83 -0.35 -6.12 16.85
N ASP A 84 -1.07 -5.06 16.47
CA ASP A 84 -2.30 -4.59 17.12
C ASP A 84 -3.07 -3.70 16.13
N ALA A 85 -4.36 -3.46 16.37
CA ALA A 85 -5.18 -2.57 15.55
C ALA A 85 -4.71 -1.11 15.72
N GLN A 86 -4.46 -0.39 14.62
CA GLN A 86 -3.98 0.98 14.73
C GLN A 86 -5.06 1.87 15.37
N PRO A 87 -4.71 2.66 16.42
CA PRO A 87 -5.65 3.57 17.05
C PRO A 87 -6.21 4.59 16.05
N GLY A 88 -7.54 4.71 16.04
CA GLY A 88 -8.28 5.45 15.03
C GLY A 88 -9.32 4.58 14.35
N ARG A 89 -9.52 4.79 13.04
CA ARG A 89 -10.60 4.17 12.28
C ARG A 89 -10.56 2.63 12.29
N GLU A 90 -9.37 2.03 12.29
CA GLU A 90 -9.21 0.56 12.31
C GLU A 90 -9.66 0.00 13.66
N ARG A 91 -9.13 0.51 14.78
CA ARG A 91 -9.55 0.11 16.13
C ARG A 91 -11.04 0.39 16.41
N GLU A 92 -11.57 1.52 15.94
CA GLU A 92 -13.00 1.85 16.08
C GLU A 92 -13.89 0.82 15.36
N GLN A 93 -13.48 0.35 14.17
CA GLN A 93 -14.22 -0.69 13.45
C GLN A 93 -14.07 -2.06 14.09
N GLU A 94 -12.88 -2.38 14.60
CA GLU A 94 -12.66 -3.63 15.33
C GLU A 94 -13.60 -3.76 16.53
N ILE A 95 -13.73 -2.70 17.34
CA ILE A 95 -14.67 -2.69 18.47
C ILE A 95 -16.11 -2.75 17.99
N LYS A 96 -16.46 -1.96 16.96
CA LYS A 96 -17.85 -1.87 16.45
C LYS A 96 -18.33 -3.19 15.86
N ASP A 97 -17.48 -3.89 15.13
CA ASP A 97 -17.84 -5.11 14.42
C ASP A 97 -17.64 -6.37 15.28
N ASP A 98 -17.13 -6.25 16.52
CA ASP A 98 -16.64 -7.36 17.35
C ASP A 98 -15.63 -8.22 16.56
N GLY A 99 -14.63 -7.51 16.02
CA GLY A 99 -13.68 -8.03 15.05
C GLY A 99 -12.27 -8.21 15.61
N ASN A 100 -11.38 -8.61 14.71
CA ASN A 100 -9.95 -8.77 14.93
C ASN A 100 -9.21 -8.20 13.71
N ALA A 101 -8.44 -7.14 13.91
CA ALA A 101 -7.74 -6.44 12.84
C ALA A 101 -6.34 -7.02 12.54
N ASN A 102 -5.89 -8.07 13.24
CA ASN A 102 -4.51 -8.56 13.13
C ASN A 102 -4.21 -8.95 11.67
N VAL A 103 -5.02 -9.81 11.06
CA VAL A 103 -4.82 -10.26 9.67
C VAL A 103 -5.97 -9.78 8.79
N LEU A 104 -5.65 -8.94 7.81
CA LEU A 104 -6.61 -8.39 6.86
C LEU A 104 -6.09 -8.47 5.41
N PHE A 105 -6.98 -8.28 4.45
CA PHE A 105 -6.58 -8.14 3.06
C PHE A 105 -5.77 -6.86 2.88
N TYR A 106 -4.74 -6.95 2.04
CA TYR A 106 -3.88 -5.85 1.64
C TYR A 106 -4.07 -5.56 0.17
N LEU A 107 -4.26 -4.29 -0.18
CA LEU A 107 -4.21 -3.81 -1.56
C LEU A 107 -3.24 -2.63 -1.64
N GLY A 108 -2.33 -2.68 -2.60
CA GLY A 108 -1.31 -1.67 -2.86
C GLY A 108 -1.32 -1.21 -4.31
N PRO A 109 -2.36 -0.50 -4.81
CA PRO A 109 -2.24 0.22 -6.07
C PRO A 109 -1.18 1.32 -5.92
N GLU A 110 -0.27 1.38 -6.88
CA GLU A 110 0.90 2.24 -6.84
C GLU A 110 1.21 2.78 -8.24
N ILE A 111 1.59 4.05 -8.30
CA ILE A 111 2.09 4.71 -9.50
C ILE A 111 3.56 5.06 -9.26
N ASN A 112 4.43 4.53 -10.10
CA ASN A 112 5.86 4.83 -10.11
C ASN A 112 6.16 5.84 -11.23
N VAL A 113 7.13 6.70 -11.01
CA VAL A 113 7.68 7.64 -11.99
C VAL A 113 9.20 7.55 -12.06
N SER A 114 9.75 7.55 -13.27
CA SER A 114 11.18 7.73 -13.53
C SER A 114 11.42 8.74 -14.65
N PHE A 115 12.67 9.24 -14.71
CA PHE A 115 13.08 10.28 -15.65
C PHE A 115 13.95 9.78 -16.82
N SER A 116 14.20 8.47 -16.87
CA SER A 116 14.81 7.76 -18.00
C SER A 116 14.28 6.33 -18.06
N GLU A 117 14.34 5.73 -19.25
CA GLU A 117 13.91 4.35 -19.52
C GLU A 117 14.73 3.36 -18.69
N ASP A 118 16.05 3.56 -18.69
CA ASP A 118 17.02 2.70 -17.99
C ASP A 118 17.24 3.11 -16.52
N SER A 119 16.44 4.02 -15.96
CA SER A 119 16.63 4.48 -14.59
C SER A 119 16.51 3.30 -13.62
N SER A 120 17.56 3.04 -12.83
CA SER A 120 17.50 2.12 -11.69
C SER A 120 16.67 2.69 -10.52
N THR A 121 16.32 3.98 -10.56
CA THR A 121 15.62 4.66 -9.47
C THR A 121 14.25 5.16 -9.93
N GLU A 122 13.24 4.94 -9.09
CA GLU A 122 11.87 5.39 -9.29
C GLU A 122 11.34 6.06 -8.03
N PHE A 123 10.47 7.05 -8.19
CA PHE A 123 9.66 7.59 -7.10
C PHE A 123 8.26 7.02 -7.22
N PHE A 124 7.59 6.77 -6.10
CA PHE A 124 6.25 6.22 -6.15
C PHE A 124 5.30 6.90 -5.18
N TRP A 125 4.04 6.87 -5.54
CA TRP A 125 2.92 7.04 -4.64
C TRP A 125 2.08 5.76 -4.61
N ARG A 126 1.70 5.34 -3.41
CA ARG A 126 0.94 4.11 -3.14
C ARG A 126 -0.22 4.42 -2.20
N LEU A 127 -1.39 3.84 -2.48
CA LEU A 127 -2.41 3.65 -1.45
C LEU A 127 -2.15 2.32 -0.74
N HIS A 128 -1.81 2.38 0.54
CA HIS A 128 -1.56 1.22 1.39
C HIS A 128 -2.85 0.86 2.12
N HIS A 129 -3.69 0.07 1.47
CA HIS A 129 -5.04 -0.26 1.93
C HIS A 129 -5.06 -1.56 2.74
N ARG A 130 -5.78 -1.55 3.86
CA ARG A 130 -6.13 -2.74 4.65
C ARG A 130 -7.64 -2.83 4.83
N SER A 131 -8.21 -4.02 4.72
CA SER A 131 -9.64 -4.26 4.93
C SER A 131 -9.98 -5.72 5.22
N GLY A 132 -11.02 -5.97 6.01
CA GLY A 132 -11.55 -7.33 6.20
C GLY A 132 -12.43 -7.82 5.06
N GLY A 133 -12.62 -7.03 3.99
CA GLY A 133 -13.34 -7.45 2.79
C GLY A 133 -14.79 -7.82 3.08
N GLY A 134 -15.51 -6.97 3.82
CA GLY A 134 -16.92 -7.21 4.13
C GLY A 134 -17.13 -8.34 5.16
N LYS A 135 -16.31 -8.37 6.22
CA LYS A 135 -16.30 -9.39 7.29
C LYS A 135 -15.69 -10.75 6.90
N THR A 136 -15.12 -10.87 5.72
CA THR A 136 -14.44 -12.10 5.27
C THR A 136 -13.23 -12.44 6.15
N LEU A 137 -12.41 -11.44 6.51
CA LEU A 137 -11.29 -11.60 7.43
C LEU A 137 -11.53 -10.84 8.74
N GLY A 138 -11.29 -11.53 9.85
CA GLY A 138 -11.33 -10.96 11.19
C GLY A 138 -12.69 -10.40 11.59
N ASN A 139 -13.79 -10.75 10.92
CA ASN A 139 -15.11 -10.13 11.09
C ASN A 139 -15.07 -8.58 10.91
N MET A 140 -14.08 -8.06 10.20
CA MET A 140 -13.90 -6.62 9.95
C MET A 140 -14.63 -6.20 8.66
N LYS A 141 -15.52 -5.21 8.69
CA LYS A 141 -16.12 -4.69 7.43
C LYS A 141 -15.09 -3.95 6.57
N GLY A 142 -14.24 -3.15 7.21
CA GLY A 142 -13.14 -2.44 6.59
C GLY A 142 -12.13 -2.00 7.64
N ALA A 143 -11.02 -1.41 7.21
CA ALA A 143 -10.04 -0.86 8.13
C ALA A 143 -9.57 0.52 7.66
N THR A 144 -8.35 0.63 7.16
CA THR A 144 -7.67 1.91 7.00
C THR A 144 -6.92 2.02 5.67
N ASN A 145 -6.61 3.26 5.29
CA ASN A 145 -5.80 3.61 4.13
C ASN A 145 -4.68 4.53 4.59
N ALA A 146 -3.48 4.32 4.04
CA ALA A 146 -2.41 5.30 4.13
C ALA A 146 -1.96 5.72 2.71
N ASN A 147 -1.65 6.99 2.54
CA ASN A 147 -0.92 7.46 1.36
C ASN A 147 0.56 7.32 1.68
N VAL A 148 1.29 6.57 0.85
CA VAL A 148 2.71 6.32 1.01
C VAL A 148 3.43 6.89 -0.19
N PHE A 149 4.47 7.68 0.08
CA PHE A 149 5.40 8.15 -0.93
C PHE A 149 6.77 7.53 -0.64
N GLY A 150 7.49 7.16 -1.69
CA GLY A 150 8.78 6.51 -1.49
C GLY A 150 9.68 6.53 -2.72
N VAL A 151 10.86 5.96 -2.51
CA VAL A 151 11.88 5.75 -3.54
C VAL A 151 12.08 4.25 -3.67
N ARG A 152 12.20 3.79 -4.92
CA ARG A 152 12.45 2.40 -5.28
C ARG A 152 13.75 2.34 -6.05
N HIS A 153 14.57 1.34 -5.72
CA HIS A 153 15.75 0.97 -6.49
C HIS A 153 15.50 -0.40 -7.17
N LYS A 154 15.80 -0.50 -8.46
CA LYS A 154 15.70 -1.71 -9.28
C LYS A 154 17.11 -2.30 -9.43
N PHE A 155 17.22 -3.61 -9.20
CA PHE A 155 18.45 -4.40 -9.33
C PHE A 155 18.36 -5.32 -10.55
#